data_AF-A0A7C1BB33-F1
#
_entry.id   AF-A0A7C1BB33-F1
#
_cell.length_a   1.000
_cell.length_b   1.000
_cell.length_c   1.000
_cell.angle_alpha   90.00
_cell.angle_beta   90.00
_cell.angle_gamma   90.00
#
_symmetry.space_group_name_H-M   'P 1'
#
loop_
_entity.id
_entity.type
_entity.pdbx_description
1 polymer ?
#
loop_
_entity_poly.entity_id
_entity_poly.type
_entity_poly.pdbx_seq_one_letter_code
_entity_poly.pdbx_strand_id
1 'polypeptide(L)' 'MSFVKNMAKCRFKLGSWECPLEALAGEEYCYWHREEEGKEPDDAKLRELKENMILGAFLRGAKLSGKDLKKADLSYA' A
#
# COMPACT_ATOMS: atom_id res chain seq x y z
N MET A 1 24.52 -7.04 19.93
CA MET A 1 23.10 -6.61 19.89
C MET A 1 22.67 -6.49 18.44
N SER A 2 22.06 -7.53 17.89
CA SER A 2 21.48 -7.47 16.55
C SER A 2 20.05 -6.99 16.70
N PHE A 3 19.80 -5.71 16.41
CA PHE A 3 18.44 -5.21 16.26
C PHE A 3 17.80 -5.95 15.09
N VAL A 4 17.07 -7.02 15.38
CA VAL A 4 16.03 -7.50 14.46
C VAL A 4 15.11 -6.30 14.31
N LYS A 5 15.21 -5.59 13.19
CA LYS A 5 14.19 -4.62 12.83
C LYS A 5 12.93 -5.46 12.68
N ASN A 6 12.10 -5.50 13.72
CA ASN A 6 10.74 -5.99 13.63
C ASN A 6 10.00 -5.02 12.71
N MET A 7 10.24 -5.14 11.40
CA MET A 7 9.43 -4.48 10.39
C MET A 7 8.11 -5.23 10.43
N ALA A 8 7.16 -4.64 11.16
CA ALA A 8 5.84 -5.21 11.28
C ALA A 8 5.22 -5.30 9.88
N LYS A 9 4.54 -6.40 9.57
CA LYS A 9 3.75 -6.48 8.35
C LYS A 9 2.57 -5.52 8.44
N CYS A 10 2.10 -5.04 7.30
CA CYS A 10 0.84 -4.31 7.22
C CYS A 10 -0.28 -5.15 7.85
N ARG A 11 -1.03 -4.55 8.78
CA ARG A 11 -2.09 -5.24 9.51
C ARG A 11 -3.39 -5.42 8.70
N PHE A 12 -3.48 -4.83 7.50
CA PHE A 12 -4.69 -4.89 6.69
C PHE A 12 -4.98 -6.31 6.19
N LYS A 13 -6.25 -6.72 6.33
CA LYS A 13 -6.76 -8.02 5.90
C LYS A 13 -8.13 -7.85 5.27
N LEU A 14 -8.38 -8.63 4.21
CA LEU A 14 -9.68 -8.69 3.52
C LEU A 14 -10.07 -10.16 3.35
N GLY A 15 -10.98 -10.64 4.22
CA GLY A 15 -11.30 -12.06 4.30
C GLY A 15 -10.08 -12.89 4.70
N SER A 16 -9.72 -13.87 3.86
CA SER A 16 -8.53 -14.72 4.04
C SER A 16 -7.26 -14.12 3.42
N TRP A 17 -7.35 -12.97 2.74
CA TRP A 17 -6.21 -12.31 2.14
C TRP A 17 -5.57 -11.32 3.13
N GLU A 18 -4.24 -11.32 3.19
CA GLU A 18 -3.43 -10.42 4.03
C GLU A 18 -2.49 -9.59 3.15
N CYS A 19 -2.30 -8.32 3.51
CA CYS A 19 -1.40 -7.45 2.77
C CYS A 19 0.06 -8.00 2.80
N PRO A 20 0.72 -8.17 1.63
CA PRO A 20 2.07 -8.70 1.58
C PRO A 20 3.13 -7.66 1.96
N LEU A 21 2.76 -6.38 2.06
CA LEU A 21 3.70 -5.29 2.33
C LEU A 21 4.01 -5.13 3.80
N GLU A 22 5.17 -4.55 4.07
CA GLU A 22 5.57 -4.12 5.40
C GLU A 22 4.85 -2.81 5.77
N ALA A 23 4.52 -2.68 7.05
CA ALA A 23 4.05 -1.44 7.61
C ALA A 23 5.19 -0.41 7.63
N LEU A 24 4.82 0.87 7.59
CA LEU A 24 5.80 1.95 7.75
C LEU A 24 6.36 1.94 9.19
N ALA A 25 7.56 2.47 9.38
CA ALA A 25 8.20 2.47 10.70
C ALA A 25 7.37 3.27 11.72
N GLY A 26 6.88 2.59 12.76
CA GLY A 26 6.01 3.19 13.78
C GLY A 26 4.52 3.17 13.43
N GLU A 27 4.14 2.61 12.29
CA GLU A 27 2.76 2.50 11.82
C GLU A 27 2.29 1.04 11.81
N GLU A 28 0.97 0.84 11.83
CA GLU A 28 0.36 -0.50 11.68
C GLU A 28 0.10 -0.87 10.21
N TYR A 29 0.13 0.11 9.31
CA TYR A 29 -0.25 -0.05 7.92
C TYR A 29 0.89 0.33 6.95
N CYS A 30 0.86 -0.26 5.76
CA CYS A 30 1.72 0.16 4.66
C CYS A 30 1.24 1.49 4.06
N TYR A 31 2.01 1.99 3.11
CA TYR A 31 1.68 3.22 2.36
C TYR A 31 0.26 3.22 1.77
N TRP A 32 -0.26 2.07 1.31
CA TRP A 32 -1.56 2.00 0.65
C TRP A 32 -2.74 1.92 1.61
N HIS A 33 -2.55 1.34 2.80
CA HIS A 33 -3.64 1.13 3.77
C HIS A 33 -3.77 2.22 4.82
N ARG A 34 -2.87 3.20 4.86
CA ARG A 34 -3.02 4.37 5.72
C ARG A 34 -4.18 5.25 5.24
N GLU A 35 -4.99 5.75 6.16
CA GLU A 35 -6.10 6.68 5.88
C GLU A 35 -5.60 8.12 5.69
N GLU A 36 -4.68 8.31 4.75
CA GLU A 36 -4.19 9.64 4.34
C GLU A 36 -4.86 10.06 3.03
N GLU A 37 -5.55 11.20 3.03
CA GLU A 37 -6.08 11.79 1.81
C GLU A 37 -4.99 12.53 1.03
N GLY A 38 -5.13 12.62 -0.28
CA GLY A 38 -4.21 13.45 -1.08
C GLY A 38 -2.86 12.81 -1.40
N LYS A 39 -2.72 11.49 -1.23
CA LYS A 39 -1.46 10.78 -1.50
C LYS A 39 -0.93 11.04 -2.91
N GLU A 40 0.38 11.23 -3.01
CA GLU A 40 1.09 11.36 -4.28
C GLU A 40 2.09 10.22 -4.44
N PRO A 41 1.66 9.03 -4.92
CA PRO A 41 2.59 7.93 -5.14
C PRO A 41 3.55 8.26 -6.28
N ASP A 42 4.83 8.02 -6.03
CA ASP A 42 5.85 8.03 -7.06
C ASP A 42 5.78 6.77 -7.94
N ASP A 43 6.61 6.73 -8.98
CA ASP A 43 6.57 5.62 -9.94
C ASP A 43 6.98 4.27 -9.32
N ALA A 44 7.77 4.29 -8.23
CA ALA A 44 8.12 3.09 -7.49
C ALA A 44 6.91 2.53 -6.72
N LYS A 45 6.12 3.40 -6.08
CA LYS A 45 4.85 3.00 -5.46
C LYS A 45 3.85 2.53 -6.50
N LEU A 46 3.72 3.22 -7.63
CA LEU A 46 2.84 2.75 -8.71
C LEU A 46 3.25 1.37 -9.23
N ARG A 47 4.55 1.07 -9.28
CA ARG A 47 5.05 -0.28 -9.59
C ARG A 47 4.69 -1.29 -8.51
N GLU A 48 4.83 -0.95 -7.23
CA GLU A 48 4.42 -1.79 -6.09
C GLU A 48 2.94 -2.17 -6.17
N LEU A 49 2.07 -1.21 -6.56
CA LEU A 49 0.63 -1.40 -6.75
C LEU A 49 0.28 -2.32 -7.94
N LYS A 50 1.17 -2.42 -8.94
CA LYS A 50 1.00 -3.28 -10.12
C LYS A 50 1.57 -4.68 -9.91
N GLU A 51 2.69 -4.78 -9.23
CA GLU A 51 3.41 -6.04 -9.03
C GLU A 51 2.83 -6.85 -7.85
N ASN A 52 2.24 -6.17 -6.87
CA ASN A 52 1.57 -6.82 -5.76
C ASN A 52 0.06 -6.67 -5.91
N MET A 53 -0.66 -7.72 -5.55
CA MET A 53 -2.11 -7.63 -5.40
C MET A 53 -2.40 -6.84 -4.13
N ILE A 54 -2.64 -5.52 -4.22
CA ILE A 54 -2.92 -4.66 -3.06
C ILE A 54 -4.41 -4.35 -3.03
N LEU A 55 -5.18 -5.15 -2.29
CA LEU A 55 -6.61 -4.95 -2.13
C LEU A 55 -6.88 -3.97 -0.99
N GLY A 56 -7.89 -3.11 -1.10
CA GLY A 56 -8.26 -2.21 0.01
C GLY A 56 -7.45 -0.92 0.10
N ALA A 57 -6.73 -0.52 -0.95
CA ALA A 57 -5.87 0.66 -0.92
C ALA A 57 -6.69 1.95 -0.73
N PHE A 58 -6.34 2.78 0.25
CA PHE A 58 -7.01 4.06 0.47
C PHE A 58 -6.47 5.12 -0.51
N LEU A 59 -7.20 5.33 -1.61
CA LEU A 59 -6.82 6.25 -2.70
C LEU A 59 -7.62 7.56 -2.71
N ARG A 60 -8.39 7.86 -1.65
CA ARG A 60 -9.20 9.07 -1.60
C ARG A 60 -8.34 10.33 -1.76
N GLY A 61 -8.66 11.13 -2.78
CA GLY A 61 -7.93 12.35 -3.12
C GLY A 61 -6.53 12.13 -3.69
N ALA A 62 -6.09 10.88 -3.93
CA ALA A 62 -4.74 10.60 -4.43
C ALA A 62 -4.50 11.22 -5.81
N LYS A 63 -3.34 11.83 -6.01
CA LYS A 63 -2.95 12.44 -7.30
C LYS A 63 -2.43 11.38 -8.27
N LEU A 64 -3.37 10.65 -8.87
CA LEU A 64 -3.11 9.60 -9.86
C LEU A 64 -3.30 10.07 -11.31
N SER A 65 -3.68 11.33 -11.51
CA SER A 65 -3.88 11.90 -12.85
C SER A 65 -2.61 11.83 -13.69
N GLY A 66 -2.70 11.25 -14.88
CA GLY A 66 -1.56 11.09 -15.80
C GLY A 66 -0.60 9.95 -15.43
N LYS A 67 -0.83 9.25 -14.31
CA LYS A 67 -0.03 8.08 -13.93
C LYS A 67 -0.50 6.83 -14.67
N ASP A 68 0.46 6.00 -15.07
CA ASP A 68 0.14 4.70 -15.66
C ASP A 68 -0.29 3.74 -14.54
N LEU A 69 -1.56 3.37 -14.52
CA LEU A 69 -2.14 2.38 -13.61
C LEU A 69 -2.52 1.08 -14.32
N LYS A 70 -2.07 0.87 -15.57
CA LYS A 70 -2.38 -0.38 -16.28
C LYS A 70 -1.91 -1.58 -15.46
N LYS A 71 -2.80 -2.59 -15.35
CA LYS A 71 -2.62 -3.83 -14.58
C LYS A 71 -2.64 -3.69 -13.06
N ALA A 72 -2.79 -2.49 -12.50
CA ALA A 72 -3.04 -2.35 -11.07
C ALA A 72 -4.45 -2.88 -10.74
N ASP A 73 -4.55 -3.73 -9.72
CA ASP A 73 -5.85 -4.18 -9.22
C ASP A 73 -6.39 -3.14 -8.22
N LEU A 74 -7.42 -2.41 -8.67
CA LEU A 74 -8.09 -1.36 -7.90
C LEU A 74 -9.51 -1.77 -7.48
N SER A 75 -9.84 -3.05 -7.54
CA SER A 75 -11.22 -3.55 -7.35
C SER A 75 -11.81 -3.22 -5.97
N TYR A 76 -10.94 -2.94 -4.98
CA TYR A 76 -11.32 -2.63 -3.60
C TYR A 76 -10.67 -1.33 -3.10
N ALA A 77 -10.29 -0.42 -4.00
CA ALA A 77 -9.62 0.84 -3.66
C ALA A 77 -10.58 2.02 -3.48
#